data_AF-A0A929Z9N8-F1
#
_entry.id   AF-A0A929Z9N8-F1
#
_cell.length_a   1.000
_cell.length_b   1.000
_cell.length_c   1.000
_cell.angle_alpha   90.00
_cell.angle_beta   90.00
_cell.angle_gamma   90.00
#
_symmetry.space_group_name_H-M   'P 1'
#
loop_
_entity.id
_entity.type
_entity.pdbx_description
1 polymer ?
#
loop_
_entity_poly.entity_id
_entity_poly.type
_entity_poly.pdbx_seq_one_letter_code
_entity_poly.pdbx_strand_id
1 'polypeptide(L)'
;VRECEALDELRKHFVFSTLPYWETHYTFGKKVGKSAKNIDNPETAIGLKNADSIDSDTGKEEKNGTTTSAAEKRSRPNEKRRATCLSRTSIDLLFINAVIPTLFAYARAHHDDERAERALEWLEQLRPESNATVRAWQEAGITARHAADSQALLQLKQHYCDRKDCLRCRFGAYFMQAAPR
;
A
#
# COMPACT_ATOMS: atom_id res chain seq x y z
N VAL A 1 4.11 2.01 -20.59
CA VAL A 1 3.58 2.99 -19.61
C VAL A 1 2.50 3.87 -20.22
N ARG A 2 2.80 4.72 -21.22
CA ARG A 2 1.79 5.61 -21.84
C ARG A 2 0.67 4.88 -22.61
N GLU A 3 1.02 3.73 -23.18
CA GLU A 3 0.15 2.86 -23.97
C GLU A 3 -0.53 1.78 -23.12
N CYS A 4 -0.27 1.75 -21.80
CA CYS A 4 -0.90 0.78 -20.92
C CYS A 4 -2.32 1.22 -20.64
N GLU A 5 -3.28 0.32 -20.82
CA GLU A 5 -4.70 0.59 -20.57
C GLU A 5 -5.10 0.17 -19.15
N ALA A 6 -4.38 -0.79 -18.57
CA ALA A 6 -4.63 -1.30 -17.23
C ALA A 6 -3.41 -1.20 -16.30
N LEU A 7 -3.67 -0.99 -15.00
CA LEU A 7 -2.65 -0.93 -13.96
C LEU A 7 -1.83 -2.23 -13.86
N ASP A 8 -2.44 -3.38 -14.12
CA ASP A 8 -1.73 -4.67 -14.10
C ASP A 8 -0.79 -4.86 -15.30
N GLU A 9 -1.04 -4.21 -16.43
CA GLU A 9 -0.06 -4.16 -17.54
C GLU A 9 1.15 -3.35 -17.14
N LEU A 10 0.92 -2.22 -16.46
CA LEU A 10 1.99 -1.40 -15.93
C LEU A 10 2.87 -2.19 -14.95
N ARG A 11 2.27 -3.01 -14.09
CA ARG A 11 3.01 -3.89 -13.16
C ARG A 11 3.96 -4.85 -13.87
N LYS A 12 3.58 -5.39 -15.03
CA LYS A 12 4.43 -6.34 -15.79
C LYS A 12 5.76 -5.71 -16.22
N HIS A 13 5.80 -4.41 -16.48
CA HIS A 13 7.04 -3.70 -16.83
C HIS A 13 8.04 -3.61 -15.67
N PHE A 14 7.59 -3.74 -14.42
CA PHE A 14 8.44 -3.66 -13.23
C PHE A 14 8.86 -5.04 -12.70
N VAL A 15 8.49 -6.12 -13.42
CA VAL A 15 8.96 -7.47 -13.13
C VAL A 15 10.27 -7.71 -13.88
N PHE A 16 11.39 -7.42 -13.23
CA PHE A 16 12.72 -7.72 -13.73
C PHE A 16 13.56 -8.41 -12.65
N SER A 17 14.54 -9.20 -13.08
CA SER A 17 15.55 -9.80 -12.21
C SER A 17 16.84 -9.01 -12.26
N THR A 18 17.58 -9.00 -11.16
CA THR A 18 18.96 -8.50 -11.14
C THR A 18 19.84 -9.30 -12.11
N LEU A 19 20.79 -8.63 -12.78
CA LEU A 19 21.77 -9.31 -13.64
C LEU A 19 22.60 -10.32 -12.84
N PRO A 20 23.05 -11.44 -13.45
CA PRO A 20 23.86 -12.47 -12.77
C PRO A 20 25.13 -11.90 -12.10
N TYR A 21 25.69 -10.83 -12.65
CA TYR A 21 26.83 -10.10 -12.07
C TYR A 21 26.63 -9.73 -10.60
N TRP A 22 25.42 -9.30 -10.23
CA TRP A 22 25.11 -8.86 -8.87
C TRP A 22 24.92 -9.99 -7.87
N GLU A 23 24.82 -11.25 -8.33
CA GLU A 23 24.62 -12.39 -7.44
C GLU A 23 25.85 -12.69 -6.57
N THR A 24 27.04 -12.35 -7.05
CA THR A 24 28.32 -12.63 -6.39
C THR A 24 29.13 -11.38 -6.06
N HIS A 25 28.77 -10.23 -6.61
CA HIS A 25 29.55 -9.01 -6.45
C HIS A 25 29.60 -8.53 -4.99
N TYR A 26 28.46 -8.47 -4.31
CA TYR A 26 28.38 -8.04 -2.90
C TYR A 26 28.74 -9.13 -1.90
N THR A 27 28.89 -10.37 -2.35
CA THR A 27 29.28 -11.50 -1.51
C THR A 27 30.75 -11.90 -1.74
N PHE A 28 31.51 -11.07 -2.46
CA PHE A 28 32.93 -11.28 -2.79
C PHE A 28 33.20 -12.70 -3.32
N GLY A 29 32.36 -13.16 -4.26
CA GLY A 29 32.49 -14.48 -4.87
C GLY A 29 31.87 -15.64 -4.08
N LYS A 30 31.38 -15.42 -2.85
CA LYS A 30 30.69 -16.46 -2.07
C LYS A 30 29.25 -16.63 -2.58
N LYS A 31 28.88 -17.84 -2.98
CA LYS A 31 27.48 -18.16 -3.35
C LYS A 31 26.64 -18.28 -2.08
N VAL A 32 25.88 -17.24 -1.74
CA VAL A 32 24.93 -17.28 -0.62
C VAL A 32 23.61 -17.90 -1.09
N GLY A 33 23.02 -18.77 -0.28
CA GLY A 33 21.69 -19.32 -0.56
C GLY A 33 20.65 -18.19 -0.60
N LYS A 34 19.96 -18.03 -1.73
CA LYS A 34 18.90 -17.02 -1.87
C LYS A 34 17.78 -17.31 -0.86
N SER A 35 17.59 -16.41 0.11
CA SER A 35 16.45 -16.45 1.03
C SER A 35 15.24 -15.85 0.32
N ALA A 36 14.12 -16.58 0.33
CA ALA A 36 12.86 -16.05 -0.19
C ALA A 36 12.40 -14.93 0.76
N LYS A 37 12.24 -13.71 0.22
CA LYS A 37 11.55 -12.65 0.96
C LYS A 37 10.09 -13.07 1.08
N ASN A 38 9.56 -13.14 2.30
CA ASN A 38 8.12 -13.23 2.50
C ASN A 38 7.50 -11.98 1.86
N ILE A 39 6.65 -12.18 0.86
CA ILE A 39 5.85 -11.11 0.28
C ILE A 39 4.68 -10.94 1.24
N ASP A 40 4.51 -9.75 1.80
CA ASP A 40 3.39 -9.44 2.69
C ASP A 40 2.07 -9.84 2.01
N ASN A 41 1.30 -10.72 2.66
CA ASN A 41 -0.02 -11.12 2.17
C ASN A 41 -0.96 -9.91 2.27
N PRO A 42 -1.59 -9.44 1.18
CA PRO A 42 -2.42 -8.24 1.20
C PRO A 42 -3.64 -8.34 2.13
N GLU A 43 -4.06 -9.53 2.54
CA GLU A 43 -5.23 -9.75 3.40
C GLU A 43 -5.00 -9.43 4.88
N THR A 44 -3.74 -9.33 5.34
CA THR A 44 -3.45 -9.23 6.78
C THR A 44 -3.30 -7.79 7.29
N ALA A 45 -3.37 -6.78 6.41
CA ALA A 45 -3.09 -5.39 6.76
C ALA A 45 -4.34 -4.54 7.06
N ILE A 46 -5.55 -4.96 6.68
CA ILE A 46 -6.79 -4.23 7.03
C ILE A 46 -7.91 -5.25 7.25
N GLY A 47 -8.09 -5.66 8.49
CA GLY A 47 -9.35 -6.28 8.91
C GLY A 47 -10.43 -5.20 8.91
N LEU A 48 -11.10 -4.98 7.77
CA LEU A 48 -12.42 -4.36 7.76
C LEU A 48 -13.38 -5.33 8.43
N LYS A 49 -13.60 -5.15 9.74
CA LYS A 49 -14.84 -5.61 10.36
C LYS A 49 -15.89 -4.56 10.00
N ASN A 50 -16.70 -4.87 9.00
CA ASN A 50 -17.95 -4.15 8.74
C ASN A 50 -18.77 -4.21 10.03
N ALA A 51 -19.00 -3.06 10.65
CA ALA A 51 -19.91 -2.92 11.77
C ALA A 51 -21.32 -2.78 11.19
N ASP A 52 -21.99 -3.90 11.00
CA ASP A 52 -23.44 -4.00 10.85
C ASP A 52 -23.87 -5.42 11.24
N SER A 53 -24.21 -5.63 12.51
CA SER A 53 -25.15 -6.62 13.04
C SER A 53 -25.14 -6.54 14.57
N ILE A 54 -26.15 -5.86 15.11
CA ILE A 54 -26.67 -6.09 16.45
C ILE A 54 -27.21 -7.52 16.46
N ASP A 55 -26.62 -8.41 17.26
CA ASP A 55 -27.42 -9.32 18.07
C ASP A 55 -26.64 -9.89 19.26
N SER A 56 -27.47 -10.26 20.22
CA SER A 56 -27.34 -10.60 21.62
C SER A 56 -26.30 -11.65 22.05
N ASP A 57 -25.88 -11.39 23.29
CA ASP A 57 -25.10 -12.17 24.24
C ASP A 57 -25.70 -13.56 24.53
N THR A 58 -24.86 -14.59 24.57
CA THR A 58 -24.91 -15.68 25.58
C THR A 58 -23.68 -16.58 25.42
N GLY A 59 -23.00 -16.83 26.53
CA GLY A 59 -21.68 -17.46 26.58
C GLY A 59 -21.65 -18.98 26.43
N LYS A 60 -20.44 -19.52 26.29
CA LYS A 60 -19.82 -20.45 27.26
C LYS A 60 -18.51 -21.08 26.75
N GLU A 61 -17.59 -21.18 27.72
CA GLU A 61 -16.66 -22.28 27.98
C GLU A 61 -15.34 -22.40 27.18
N GLU A 62 -14.27 -22.16 27.95
CA GLU A 62 -12.91 -22.67 27.79
C GLU A 62 -12.87 -24.21 27.75
N LYS A 63 -11.87 -24.77 27.08
CA LYS A 63 -11.08 -25.89 27.61
C LYS A 63 -9.72 -26.03 26.90
N ASN A 64 -8.69 -25.96 27.72
CA ASN A 64 -7.31 -26.36 27.44
C ASN A 64 -7.20 -27.84 27.04
N GLY A 65 -6.17 -28.18 26.27
CA GLY A 65 -5.80 -29.55 25.98
C GLY A 65 -4.44 -29.69 25.29
N THR A 66 -3.37 -29.68 26.09
CA THR A 66 -2.02 -30.12 25.70
C THR A 66 -2.01 -31.63 25.46
N THR A 67 -1.58 -32.08 24.29
CA THR A 67 -0.91 -33.38 24.14
C THR A 67 0.18 -33.31 23.08
N THR A 68 1.39 -33.61 23.55
CA THR A 68 2.61 -33.87 22.79
C THR A 68 2.44 -35.03 21.81
N SER A 69 2.84 -34.84 20.56
CA SER A 69 3.28 -35.93 19.70
C SER A 69 4.38 -35.41 18.76
N ALA A 70 5.55 -36.03 18.87
CA ALA A 70 6.71 -35.79 18.05
C ALA A 70 6.37 -36.13 16.59
N ALA A 71 6.13 -35.11 15.78
CA ALA A 71 5.94 -35.24 14.35
C ALA A 71 7.24 -34.89 13.62
N GLU A 72 7.91 -35.95 13.20
CA GLU A 72 8.97 -36.04 12.20
C GLU A 72 8.88 -34.94 11.12
N LYS A 73 9.84 -33.99 11.13
CA LYS A 73 9.98 -32.98 10.07
C LYS A 73 10.56 -33.64 8.81
N ARG A 74 9.69 -34.30 8.05
CA ARG A 74 9.97 -34.74 6.68
C ARG A 74 9.95 -33.51 5.78
N SER A 75 11.12 -32.96 5.50
CA SER A 75 11.33 -31.81 4.62
C SER A 75 10.77 -32.10 3.22
N ARG A 76 9.68 -31.42 2.83
CA ARG A 76 9.12 -31.50 1.48
C ARG A 76 10.05 -30.79 0.47
N PRO A 77 10.15 -31.26 -0.79
CA PRO A 77 11.07 -30.71 -1.77
C PRO A 77 10.71 -29.26 -2.12
N ASN A 78 11.74 -28.44 -2.09
CA ASN A 78 11.81 -27.00 -2.33
C ASN A 78 11.09 -26.57 -3.63
N GLU A 79 9.86 -26.05 -3.49
CA GLU A 79 9.06 -25.52 -4.59
C GLU A 79 9.59 -24.15 -5.04
N LYS A 80 10.04 -24.11 -6.30
CA LYS A 80 10.38 -22.96 -7.15
C LYS A 80 10.78 -21.67 -6.43
N ARG A 81 12.09 -21.54 -6.19
CA ARG A 81 12.79 -20.31 -5.79
C ARG A 81 12.42 -19.14 -6.71
N ARG A 82 11.52 -18.26 -6.26
CA ARG A 82 11.15 -17.03 -6.98
C ARG A 82 12.36 -16.10 -7.09
N ALA A 83 12.59 -15.58 -8.30
CA ALA A 83 13.62 -14.58 -8.57
C ALA A 83 13.43 -13.36 -7.65
N THR A 84 14.52 -12.70 -7.28
CA THR A 84 14.53 -11.48 -6.46
C THR A 84 13.97 -10.31 -7.26
N CYS A 85 12.66 -10.28 -7.45
CA CYS A 85 11.93 -9.13 -7.98
C CYS A 85 11.56 -8.15 -6.86
N LEU A 86 11.24 -6.90 -7.23
CA LEU A 86 10.66 -5.94 -6.31
C LEU A 86 9.37 -6.50 -5.70
N SER A 87 9.14 -6.23 -4.42
CA SER A 87 7.87 -6.61 -3.78
C SER A 87 6.72 -5.83 -4.42
N ARG A 88 5.50 -6.38 -4.37
CA ARG A 88 4.32 -5.69 -4.90
C ARG A 88 4.10 -4.34 -4.22
N THR A 89 4.30 -4.26 -2.91
CA THR A 89 4.23 -3.01 -2.14
C THR A 89 5.27 -1.98 -2.61
N SER A 90 6.50 -2.41 -2.93
CA SER A 90 7.53 -1.51 -3.46
C SER A 90 7.18 -0.98 -4.85
N ILE A 91 6.58 -1.82 -5.71
CA ILE A 91 6.10 -1.40 -7.02
C ILE A 91 4.94 -0.41 -6.88
N ASP A 92 3.98 -0.69 -5.99
CA ASP A 92 2.86 0.21 -5.70
C ASP A 92 3.37 1.58 -5.22
N LEU A 93 4.40 1.63 -4.34
CA LEU A 93 5.01 2.89 -3.90
C LEU A 93 5.68 3.67 -5.03
N LEU A 94 6.34 2.99 -5.97
CA LEU A 94 6.89 3.64 -7.17
C LEU A 94 5.78 4.21 -8.06
N PHE A 95 4.63 3.53 -8.13
CA PHE A 95 3.49 4.02 -8.90
C PHE A 95 2.92 5.30 -8.28
N ILE A 96 2.69 5.28 -6.97
CA ILE A 96 2.13 6.41 -6.23
C ILE A 96 3.05 7.64 -6.31
N ASN A 97 4.35 7.45 -6.10
CA ASN A 97 5.29 8.57 -5.94
C ASN A 97 5.95 9.05 -7.24
N ALA A 98 6.08 8.18 -8.25
CA ALA A 98 6.84 8.51 -9.45
C ALA A 98 6.04 8.32 -10.74
N VAL A 99 5.47 7.13 -10.97
CA VAL A 99 4.88 6.81 -12.27
C VAL A 99 3.59 7.58 -12.53
N ILE A 100 2.64 7.55 -11.60
CA ILE A 100 1.34 8.22 -11.73
C ILE A 100 1.50 9.75 -11.78
N PRO A 101 2.26 10.40 -10.86
CA PRO A 101 2.45 11.85 -10.92
C PRO A 101 3.10 12.31 -12.23
N THR A 102 4.10 11.56 -12.72
CA THR A 102 4.77 11.88 -13.99
C THR A 102 3.82 11.71 -15.17
N LEU A 103 3.00 10.65 -15.17
CA LEU A 103 1.99 10.41 -16.20
C LEU A 103 0.94 11.52 -16.23
N PHE A 104 0.45 11.93 -15.06
CA PHE A 104 -0.52 13.02 -14.93
C PHE A 104 0.07 14.35 -15.42
N ALA A 105 1.29 14.69 -15.00
CA ALA A 105 1.97 15.90 -15.45
C ALA A 105 2.16 15.92 -16.97
N TYR A 106 2.55 14.78 -17.55
CA TYR A 106 2.65 14.60 -19.01
C TYR A 106 1.29 14.81 -19.68
N ALA A 107 0.23 14.16 -19.19
CA ALA A 107 -1.11 14.28 -19.74
C ALA A 107 -1.61 15.73 -19.75
N ARG A 108 -1.41 16.46 -18.63
CA ARG A 108 -1.75 17.88 -18.52
C ARG A 108 -0.94 18.77 -19.45
N ALA A 109 0.36 18.50 -19.63
CA ALA A 109 1.21 19.26 -20.56
C ALA A 109 0.80 19.06 -22.04
N HIS A 110 0.17 17.92 -22.37
CA HIS A 110 -0.30 17.59 -23.70
C HIS A 110 -1.81 17.80 -23.90
N HIS A 111 -2.52 18.38 -22.91
CA HIS A 111 -3.97 18.57 -22.94
C HIS A 111 -4.77 17.28 -23.20
N ASP A 112 -4.25 16.15 -22.70
CA ASP A 112 -4.90 14.85 -22.80
C ASP A 112 -5.61 14.53 -21.48
N ASP A 113 -6.86 15.00 -21.37
CA ASP A 113 -7.64 14.86 -20.13
C ASP A 113 -8.05 13.41 -19.86
N GLU A 114 -8.26 12.58 -20.88
CA GLU A 114 -8.55 11.15 -20.72
C GLU A 114 -7.40 10.42 -20.01
N ARG A 115 -6.15 10.70 -20.39
CA ARG A 115 -4.99 10.11 -19.71
C ARG A 115 -4.78 10.68 -18.32
N ALA A 116 -5.10 11.95 -18.09
CA ALA A 116 -5.02 12.56 -16.77
C ALA A 116 -6.03 11.91 -15.80
N GLU A 117 -7.27 11.71 -16.24
CA GLU A 117 -8.32 11.04 -15.46
C GLU A 117 -7.93 9.60 -15.14
N ARG A 118 -7.49 8.85 -16.16
CA ARG A 118 -7.00 7.47 -15.97
C ARG A 118 -5.85 7.37 -14.96
N ALA A 119 -4.97 8.36 -14.91
CA ALA A 119 -3.90 8.40 -13.92
C ALA A 119 -4.45 8.56 -12.48
N LEU A 120 -5.53 9.33 -12.31
CA LEU A 120 -6.24 9.46 -11.02
C LEU A 120 -6.97 8.16 -10.67
N GLU A 121 -7.69 7.54 -11.62
CA GLU A 121 -8.35 6.25 -11.43
C GLU A 121 -7.37 5.15 -10.99
N TRP A 122 -6.16 5.12 -11.56
CA TRP A 122 -5.11 4.20 -11.13
C TRP A 122 -4.67 4.42 -9.68
N LEU A 123 -4.71 5.66 -9.20
CA LEU A 123 -4.39 6.00 -7.81
C LEU A 123 -5.50 5.54 -6.85
N GLU A 124 -6.76 5.48 -7.31
CA GLU A 124 -7.88 4.94 -6.53
C GLU A 124 -7.87 3.41 -6.44
N GLN A 125 -7.24 2.73 -7.41
CA GLN A 125 -7.09 1.27 -7.40
C GLN A 125 -5.94 0.77 -6.51
N LEU A 126 -5.05 1.67 -6.08
CA LEU A 126 -3.89 1.33 -5.27
C LEU A 126 -4.21 1.42 -3.78
N ARG A 127 -3.55 0.55 -2.99
CA ARG A 127 -3.64 0.60 -1.53
C ARG A 127 -3.09 1.93 -1.00
N PRO A 128 -3.65 2.46 0.10
CA PRO A 128 -3.13 3.66 0.74
C PRO A 128 -1.68 3.46 1.18
N GLU A 129 -0.89 4.52 1.13
CA GLU A 129 0.49 4.47 1.60
C GLU A 129 0.56 4.29 3.11
N SER A 130 1.49 3.45 3.57
CA SER A 130 1.74 3.28 5.00
C SER A 130 2.85 4.22 5.46
N ASN A 131 2.47 5.43 5.87
CA ASN A 131 3.38 6.41 6.46
C ASN A 131 2.84 6.96 7.80
N ALA A 132 3.67 7.68 8.55
CA ALA A 132 3.30 8.17 9.88
C ALA A 132 2.13 9.15 9.85
N THR A 133 2.05 9.98 8.82
CA THR A 133 0.96 10.93 8.62
C THR A 133 -0.38 10.21 8.42
N VAL A 134 -0.43 9.20 7.55
CA VAL A 134 -1.66 8.42 7.29
C VAL A 134 -2.10 7.68 8.55
N ARG A 135 -1.17 7.13 9.34
CA ARG A 135 -1.48 6.51 10.63
C ARG A 135 -2.06 7.51 11.64
N ALA A 136 -1.48 8.71 11.74
CA ALA A 136 -2.00 9.74 12.63
C ALA A 136 -3.42 10.19 12.23
N TRP A 137 -3.72 10.28 10.94
CA TRP A 137 -5.09 10.54 10.47
C TRP A 137 -6.05 9.40 10.81
N GLN A 138 -5.60 8.15 10.68
CA GLN A 138 -6.38 6.98 11.06
C GLN A 138 -6.70 6.97 12.56
N GLU A 139 -5.72 7.30 13.41
CA GLU A 139 -5.91 7.46 14.86
C GLU A 139 -6.88 8.59 15.19
N ALA A 140 -6.91 9.66 14.39
CA ALA A 140 -7.88 10.74 14.48
C ALA A 140 -9.27 10.39 13.91
N GLY A 141 -9.48 9.15 13.46
CA GLY A 141 -10.76 8.65 12.92
C GLY A 141 -10.95 8.81 11.41
N ILE A 142 -9.94 9.31 10.68
CA ILE A 142 -9.98 9.48 9.22
C ILE A 142 -9.14 8.40 8.55
N THR A 143 -9.79 7.38 7.98
CA THR A 143 -9.11 6.27 7.31
C THR A 143 -9.02 6.49 5.81
N ALA A 144 -7.82 6.42 5.24
CA ALA A 144 -7.60 6.42 3.80
C ALA A 144 -7.97 5.05 3.21
N ARG A 145 -8.82 5.02 2.18
CA ARG A 145 -9.27 3.76 1.54
C ARG A 145 -8.38 3.34 0.39
N HIS A 146 -7.82 4.32 -0.32
CA HIS A 146 -6.95 4.13 -1.48
C HIS A 146 -5.78 5.12 -1.48
N ALA A 147 -4.84 4.96 -2.43
CA ALA A 147 -3.67 5.82 -2.52
C ALA A 147 -4.05 7.29 -2.75
N ALA A 148 -5.12 7.56 -3.51
CA ALA A 148 -5.56 8.94 -3.73
C ALA A 148 -5.98 9.64 -2.44
N ASP A 149 -6.67 8.95 -1.52
CA ASP A 149 -6.99 9.48 -0.19
C ASP A 149 -5.72 9.77 0.61
N SER A 150 -4.77 8.82 0.63
CA SER A 150 -3.52 9.02 1.38
C SER A 150 -2.69 10.19 0.85
N GLN A 151 -2.70 10.41 -0.46
CA GLN A 151 -2.06 11.54 -1.12
C GLN A 151 -2.79 12.86 -0.80
N ALA A 152 -4.11 12.87 -0.84
CA ALA A 152 -4.91 14.05 -0.46
C ALA A 152 -4.68 14.45 1.01
N LEU A 153 -4.63 13.49 1.93
CA LEU A 153 -4.35 13.73 3.35
C LEU A 153 -2.92 14.24 3.58
N LEU A 154 -1.96 13.73 2.83
CA LEU A 154 -0.57 14.20 2.90
C LEU A 154 -0.47 15.67 2.42
N GLN A 155 -1.10 15.98 1.29
CA GLN A 155 -1.17 17.35 0.76
C GLN A 155 -1.89 18.30 1.71
N LEU A 156 -3.04 17.90 2.24
CA LEU A 156 -3.81 18.65 3.23
C LEU A 156 -2.96 19.01 4.44
N LYS A 157 -2.25 18.00 5.00
CA LYS A 157 -1.38 18.22 6.15
C LYS A 157 -0.25 19.20 5.83
N GLN A 158 0.50 18.96 4.76
CA GLN A 158 1.70 19.74 4.41
C GLN A 158 1.39 21.18 4.02
N HIS A 159 0.31 21.40 3.27
CA HIS A 159 -0.01 22.71 2.71
C HIS A 159 -0.96 23.55 3.56
N TYR A 160 -1.75 22.93 4.44
CA TYR A 160 -2.70 23.64 5.30
C TYR A 160 -2.44 23.42 6.79
N CYS A 161 -2.50 22.18 7.29
CA CYS A 161 -2.45 21.92 8.73
C CYS A 161 -1.12 22.35 9.35
N ASP A 162 0.01 21.99 8.75
CA ASP A 162 1.35 22.33 9.25
C ASP A 162 1.60 23.84 9.22
N ARG A 163 0.94 24.55 8.31
CA ARG A 163 0.98 26.01 8.19
C ARG A 163 -0.06 26.74 9.03
N LYS A 164 -0.97 26.00 9.69
CA LYS A 164 -2.13 26.53 10.42
C LYS A 164 -3.06 27.40 9.55
N ASP A 165 -3.11 27.15 8.23
CA ASP A 165 -3.94 27.91 7.29
C ASP A 165 -5.39 27.40 7.26
N CYS A 166 -6.00 27.26 8.44
CA CYS A 166 -7.30 26.62 8.62
C CYS A 166 -8.44 27.40 7.97
N LEU A 167 -8.31 28.73 7.82
CA LEU A 167 -9.34 29.58 7.21
C LEU A 167 -9.44 29.38 5.69
N ARG A 168 -8.35 28.98 5.03
CA ARG A 168 -8.35 28.63 3.60
C ARG A 168 -8.54 27.15 3.33
N CYS A 169 -8.32 26.33 4.36
CA CYS A 169 -8.59 24.90 4.31
C CYS A 169 -10.09 24.63 4.34
N ARG A 170 -10.64 23.91 3.34
CA ARG A 170 -12.08 23.57 3.32
C ARG A 170 -12.50 22.71 4.52
N PHE A 171 -11.62 21.80 4.96
CA PHE A 171 -11.82 21.04 6.20
C PHE A 171 -11.83 21.96 7.42
N GLY A 172 -10.81 22.82 7.57
CA GLY A 172 -10.71 23.75 8.71
C GLY A 172 -11.88 24.73 8.78
N ALA A 173 -12.25 25.33 7.65
CA ALA A 173 -13.39 26.24 7.55
C ALA A 173 -14.70 25.58 7.95
N TYR A 174 -14.93 24.33 7.53
CA TYR A 174 -16.11 23.56 7.93
C TYR A 174 -16.13 23.31 9.45
N PHE A 175 -15.02 22.86 10.04
CA PHE A 175 -14.94 22.60 11.47
C PHE A 175 -15.16 23.86 12.33
N MET A 176 -14.61 25.01 11.93
CA MET A 176 -14.81 26.28 12.65
C MET A 176 -16.25 26.79 12.58
N GLN A 177 -16.99 26.47 11.51
CA GLN A 177 -18.41 26.81 11.40
C GLN A 177 -19.30 25.85 12.19
N ALA A 178 -18.91 24.57 12.28
CA ALA A 178 -19.64 23.53 13.00
C ALA A 178 -19.40 23.56 14.53
N ALA A 179 -18.39 24.30 15.01
CA ALA A 179 -18.13 24.43 16.44
C ALA A 179 -19.27 25.21 17.12
N PRO A 180 -19.93 24.63 18.15
CA PRO A 180 -20.92 25.37 18.94
C PRO A 180 -20.22 26.55 19.64
N ARG A 181 -20.89 27.71 19.60
CA ARG A 181 -20.43 28.93 20.30
C ARG A 181 -20.56 28.80 21.81
#